data_AF-A0A5E7YTK0-F1
#
_entry.id   AF-A0A5E7YTK0-F1
#
_cell.length_a   1.000
_cell.length_b   1.000
_cell.length_c   1.000
_cell.angle_alpha   90.00
_cell.angle_beta   90.00
_cell.angle_gamma   90.00
#
_symmetry.space_group_name_H-M   'P 1'
#
loop_
_entity.id
_entity.type
_entity.pdbx_description
1 polymer ?
#
loop_
_entity_poly.entity_id
_entity_poly.type
_entity_poly.pdbx_seq_one_letter_code
_entity_poly.pdbx_strand_id
1 'polypeptide(L)'
;MSSLETASVAGTSASPPVTPDGRYIVVRGRLWRRANPGLDDQQRKALTDLLMSARRAVGAALRARDDTALAAARARVQGAKVALGERGPVWWSDGTPDQNRRMARNTNYADWYETLGSTT
;
A
#
# COMPACT_ATOMS: atom_id res chain seq x y z
N MET A 1 -30.39 36.92 -10.56
CA MET A 1 -30.35 35.45 -10.60
C MET A 1 -28.90 35.01 -10.57
N SER A 2 -28.33 34.89 -9.36
CA SER A 2 -26.95 34.42 -9.16
C SER A 2 -26.89 32.92 -9.39
N SER A 3 -26.26 32.52 -10.49
CA SER A 3 -25.77 31.14 -10.66
C SER A 3 -24.38 31.06 -10.07
N LEU A 4 -24.24 30.34 -8.96
CA LEU A 4 -22.95 29.88 -8.47
C LEU A 4 -22.63 28.58 -9.23
N GLU A 5 -21.66 28.68 -10.12
CA GLU A 5 -21.02 27.56 -10.80
C GLU A 5 -20.22 26.77 -9.76
N THR A 6 -20.72 25.60 -9.36
CA THR A 6 -19.99 24.67 -8.50
C THR A 6 -18.88 24.01 -9.33
N ALA A 7 -17.67 24.56 -9.27
CA ALA A 7 -16.48 23.92 -9.82
C ALA A 7 -16.12 22.69 -8.98
N SER A 8 -16.37 21.50 -9.54
CA SER A 8 -15.88 20.22 -9.04
C SER A 8 -14.36 20.18 -9.14
N VAL A 9 -13.67 20.22 -7.99
CA VAL A 9 -12.22 20.01 -7.94
C VAL A 9 -11.95 18.51 -8.13
N ALA A 10 -11.61 18.13 -9.37
CA ALA A 10 -11.02 16.84 -9.67
C ALA A 10 -9.70 16.72 -8.89
N GLY A 11 -9.67 15.85 -7.88
CA GLY A 11 -8.48 15.64 -7.06
C GLY A 11 -7.35 14.99 -7.86
N THR A 12 -6.34 15.78 -8.22
CA THR A 12 -5.04 15.28 -8.68
C THR A 12 -4.47 14.39 -7.57
N SER A 13 -4.44 13.07 -7.78
CA SER A 13 -3.87 12.14 -6.83
C SER A 13 -2.35 12.28 -6.86
N ALA A 14 -1.82 13.24 -6.10
CA ALA A 14 -0.41 13.30 -5.79
C ALA A 14 0.05 11.94 -5.23
N SER A 15 1.27 11.53 -5.59
CA SER A 15 1.82 10.28 -5.09
C SER A 15 1.86 10.32 -3.56
N PRO A 16 1.50 9.21 -2.87
CA PRO A 16 1.55 9.15 -1.42
C PRO A 16 2.94 9.53 -0.90
N PRO A 17 3.03 10.30 0.21
CA PRO A 17 4.31 10.59 0.85
C PRO A 17 5.06 9.31 1.21
N VAL A 18 6.38 9.32 1.03
CA VAL A 18 7.29 8.22 1.36
C VAL A 18 8.09 8.60 2.59
N THR A 19 8.24 7.70 3.56
CA THR A 19 9.06 7.95 4.76
C THR A 19 10.51 8.28 4.40
N PRO A 20 11.26 9.04 5.22
CA PRO A 20 12.63 9.45 4.90
C PRO A 20 13.60 8.30 4.60
N ASP A 21 13.36 7.14 5.22
CA ASP A 21 14.13 5.91 5.00
C ASP A 21 13.62 5.05 3.83
N GLY A 22 12.59 5.52 3.11
CA GLY A 22 12.06 4.85 1.94
C GLY A 22 11.24 3.58 2.24
N ARG A 23 10.99 3.22 3.50
CA ARG A 23 10.37 1.93 3.88
C ARG A 23 8.86 1.88 3.69
N TYR A 24 8.19 3.01 3.87
CA TYR A 24 6.73 3.07 3.88
C TYR A 24 6.22 4.19 2.99
N ILE A 25 5.02 4.01 2.46
CA ILE A 25 4.16 5.11 2.00
C ILE A 25 3.08 5.40 3.03
N VAL A 26 2.54 6.61 3.03
CA VAL A 26 1.41 6.99 3.88
C VAL A 26 0.14 7.13 3.07
N VAL A 27 -0.87 6.31 3.37
CA VAL A 27 -2.21 6.40 2.76
C VAL A 27 -3.23 6.58 3.88
N ARG A 28 -3.93 7.73 3.86
CA ARG A 28 -4.92 8.12 4.89
C ARG A 28 -4.32 8.06 6.30
N GLY A 29 -3.11 8.60 6.47
CA GLY A 29 -2.36 8.61 7.73
C GLY A 29 -1.81 7.26 8.19
N ARG A 30 -2.02 6.17 7.43
CA ARG A 30 -1.53 4.83 7.76
C ARG A 30 -0.32 4.46 6.93
N LEU A 31 0.69 3.88 7.58
CA LEU A 31 1.88 3.36 6.94
C LEU A 31 1.56 2.06 6.19
N TRP A 32 2.07 1.96 4.97
CA TRP A 32 2.06 0.74 4.17
C TRP A 32 3.48 0.48 3.68
N ARG A 33 4.02 -0.68 4.05
CA ARG A 33 5.39 -1.04 3.66
C ARG A 33 5.49 -1.13 2.14
N ARG A 34 6.52 -0.51 1.60
CA ARG A 34 6.84 -0.57 0.17
C ARG A 34 7.39 -1.94 -0.19
N ALA A 35 7.22 -2.31 -1.45
CA ALA A 35 7.88 -3.47 -2.02
C ALA A 35 9.41 -3.34 -1.86
N ASN A 36 10.08 -4.47 -1.63
CA ASN A 36 11.52 -4.53 -1.44
C ASN A 36 12.23 -3.85 -2.63
N PRO A 37 13.02 -2.79 -2.40
CA PRO A 37 13.74 -2.10 -3.47
C PRO A 37 14.83 -2.96 -4.11
N GLY A 38 15.30 -4.01 -3.43
CA GLY A 38 16.29 -4.95 -3.97
C GLY A 38 15.74 -6.00 -4.95
N LEU A 39 14.43 -6.00 -5.24
CA LEU A 39 13.86 -6.81 -6.32
C LEU A 39 14.21 -6.17 -7.66
N ASP A 40 14.74 -6.98 -8.58
CA ASP A 40 14.91 -6.55 -9.97
C ASP A 40 13.55 -6.28 -10.63
N ASP A 41 13.57 -5.55 -11.74
CA ASP A 41 12.35 -5.09 -12.41
C ASP A 41 11.51 -6.25 -12.96
N GLN A 42 12.14 -7.33 -13.41
CA GLN A 42 11.44 -8.50 -13.94
C GLN A 42 10.72 -9.25 -12.83
N GLN A 43 11.38 -9.49 -11.70
CA GLN A 43 10.80 -10.09 -10.50
C GLN A 43 9.67 -9.23 -9.95
N ARG A 44 9.91 -7.92 -9.80
CA ARG A 44 8.90 -6.97 -9.35
C ARG A 44 7.67 -7.01 -10.25
N LYS A 45 7.86 -7.01 -11.57
CA LYS A 45 6.78 -7.09 -12.54
C LYS A 45 6.00 -8.40 -12.41
N ALA A 46 6.69 -9.54 -12.41
CA ALA A 46 6.06 -10.85 -12.29
C ALA A 46 5.21 -10.97 -11.01
N LEU A 47 5.74 -10.52 -9.87
CA LEU A 47 5.03 -10.52 -8.59
C LEU A 47 3.84 -9.56 -8.57
N THR A 48 3.97 -8.40 -9.22
CA THR A 48 2.86 -7.45 -9.39
C THR A 48 1.75 -8.05 -10.25
N ASP A 49 2.10 -8.72 -11.35
CA ASP A 49 1.15 -9.41 -12.23
C ASP A 49 0.42 -10.53 -11.48
N LEU A 50 1.14 -11.33 -10.69
CA LEU A 50 0.56 -12.34 -9.80
C LEU A 50 -0.40 -11.73 -8.78
N LEU A 51 -0.03 -10.63 -8.14
CA LEU A 51 -0.87 -9.93 -7.18
C LEU A 51 -2.16 -9.41 -7.83
N MET A 52 -2.07 -8.81 -9.02
CA MET A 52 -3.24 -8.31 -9.74
C MET A 52 -4.14 -9.45 -10.21
N SER A 53 -3.57 -10.56 -10.68
CA SER A 53 -4.32 -11.78 -11.02
C SER A 53 -5.08 -12.34 -9.80
N ALA A 54 -4.40 -12.46 -8.67
CA ALA A 54 -5.00 -12.94 -7.42
C ALA A 54 -6.14 -12.02 -6.92
N ARG A 55 -5.98 -10.70 -7.03
CA ARG A 55 -7.05 -9.72 -6.70
C ARG A 55 -8.28 -9.87 -7.60
N ARG A 56 -8.08 -10.08 -8.92
CA ARG A 56 -9.19 -10.36 -9.84
C ARG A 56 -9.92 -11.65 -9.46
N ALA A 57 -9.18 -12.69 -9.08
CA ALA A 57 -9.75 -13.95 -8.60
C ALA A 57 -10.57 -13.78 -7.30
N VAL A 58 -10.16 -12.91 -6.37
CA VAL A 58 -10.97 -12.55 -5.20
C VAL A 58 -12.31 -11.95 -5.63
N GLY A 59 -12.29 -11.00 -6.57
CA GLY A 59 -13.53 -10.39 -7.10
C GLY A 59 -14.43 -11.40 -7.80
N ALA A 60 -13.85 -12.35 -8.54
CA ALA A 60 -14.58 -13.44 -9.18
C ALA A 60 -15.25 -14.37 -8.17
N ALA A 61 -14.51 -14.83 -7.16
CA ALA A 61 -15.03 -15.71 -6.11
C ALA A 61 -16.15 -15.05 -5.31
N LEU A 62 -16.02 -13.76 -4.97
CA LEU A 62 -17.08 -13.00 -4.29
C LEU A 62 -18.38 -12.93 -5.11
N ARG A 63 -18.28 -12.67 -6.43
CA ARG A 63 -19.45 -12.65 -7.31
C ARG A 63 -20.11 -14.03 -7.46
N ALA A 64 -19.30 -15.08 -7.46
CA ALA A 64 -19.77 -16.47 -7.51
C ALA A 64 -20.30 -16.99 -6.17
N ARG A 65 -20.07 -16.28 -5.06
CA ARG A 65 -20.31 -16.77 -3.68
C ARG A 65 -19.62 -18.11 -3.40
N ASP A 66 -18.38 -18.26 -3.92
CA ASP A 66 -17.54 -19.43 -3.72
C ASP A 66 -16.50 -19.15 -2.64
N ASP A 67 -16.76 -19.64 -1.43
CA ASP A 67 -15.90 -19.42 -0.26
C ASP A 67 -14.55 -20.14 -0.37
N THR A 68 -14.50 -21.30 -1.02
CA THR A 68 -13.25 -22.05 -1.23
C THR A 68 -12.34 -21.31 -2.21
N ALA A 69 -12.88 -20.87 -3.34
CA ALA A 69 -12.13 -20.05 -4.29
C ALA A 69 -11.70 -18.71 -3.68
N LEU A 70 -12.55 -18.12 -2.82
CA LEU A 70 -12.25 -16.88 -2.12
C LEU A 70 -11.06 -17.05 -1.17
N ALA A 71 -11.05 -18.12 -0.37
CA ALA A 71 -9.95 -18.44 0.53
C ALA A 71 -8.65 -18.65 -0.23
N ALA A 72 -8.67 -19.45 -1.32
CA ALA A 72 -7.51 -19.69 -2.17
C ALA A 72 -6.98 -18.39 -2.82
N ALA A 73 -7.86 -17.54 -3.33
CA ALA A 73 -7.47 -16.27 -3.93
C ALA A 73 -6.86 -15.31 -2.90
N ARG A 74 -7.42 -15.23 -1.69
CA ARG A 74 -6.87 -14.43 -0.58
C ARG A 74 -5.49 -14.94 -0.16
N ALA A 75 -5.28 -16.25 -0.10
CA ALA A 75 -3.97 -16.85 0.19
C ALA A 75 -2.93 -16.46 -0.87
N ARG A 76 -3.29 -16.50 -2.16
CA ARG A 76 -2.41 -16.04 -3.26
C ARG A 76 -2.08 -14.55 -3.15
N VAL A 77 -3.04 -13.70 -2.76
CA VAL A 77 -2.77 -12.27 -2.46
C VAL A 77 -1.76 -12.13 -1.32
N GLN A 78 -1.89 -12.92 -0.25
CA GLN A 78 -0.91 -12.88 0.85
C GLN A 78 0.47 -13.29 0.37
N GLY A 79 0.57 -14.43 -0.34
CA GLY A 79 1.85 -14.93 -0.86
C GLY A 79 2.55 -13.92 -1.77
N ALA A 80 1.83 -13.32 -2.72
CA ALA A 80 2.40 -12.30 -3.60
C ALA A 80 2.88 -11.06 -2.84
N LYS A 81 2.15 -10.60 -1.81
CA LYS A 81 2.56 -9.46 -0.97
C LYS A 81 3.78 -9.77 -0.09
N VAL A 82 3.88 -11.00 0.41
CA VAL A 82 5.07 -11.45 1.15
C VAL A 82 6.27 -11.49 0.22
N ALA A 83 6.13 -12.06 -0.99
CA ALA A 83 7.20 -12.10 -1.97
C ALA A 83 7.64 -10.70 -2.46
N LEU A 84 6.70 -9.75 -2.59
CA LEU A 84 7.03 -8.34 -2.86
C LEU A 84 7.75 -7.67 -1.69
N GLY A 85 7.72 -8.24 -0.48
CA GLY A 85 8.21 -7.60 0.73
C GLY A 85 7.24 -6.60 1.37
N GLU A 86 6.00 -6.49 0.90
CA GLU A 86 4.96 -5.62 1.50
C GLU A 86 4.37 -6.21 2.80
N ARG A 87 4.55 -7.53 3.01
CA ARG A 87 4.11 -8.31 4.18
C ARG A 87 5.17 -9.34 4.58
N GLY A 88 4.98 -10.00 5.72
CA GLY A 88 5.97 -10.97 6.24
C GLY A 88 7.19 -10.29 6.86
N PRO A 89 8.35 -10.98 6.86
CA PRO A 89 9.62 -10.42 7.31
C PRO A 89 9.96 -9.11 6.60
N VAL A 90 10.71 -8.26 7.28
CA VAL A 90 11.18 -6.98 6.75
C VAL A 90 12.34 -7.21 5.79
N TRP A 91 12.53 -6.31 4.82
CA TRP A 91 13.62 -6.41 3.83
C TRP A 91 14.87 -5.62 4.21
N TRP A 92 14.87 -4.92 5.36
CA TRP A 92 16.04 -4.21 5.89
C TRP A 92 16.73 -5.02 6.99
N SER A 93 18.02 -4.76 7.19
CA SER A 93 18.90 -5.52 8.09
C SER A 93 19.39 -4.73 9.32
N ASP A 94 18.99 -3.48 9.49
CA ASP A 94 19.46 -2.60 10.57
C ASP A 94 18.77 -2.84 11.93
N GLY A 95 17.93 -3.87 12.03
CA GLY A 95 17.23 -4.25 13.26
C GLY A 95 16.03 -3.35 13.62
N THR A 96 15.71 -2.34 12.82
CA THR A 96 14.55 -1.49 13.11
C THR A 96 13.23 -2.29 13.04
N PRO A 97 12.29 -2.09 13.98
CA PRO A 97 11.05 -2.86 14.03
C PRO A 97 10.08 -2.46 12.92
N ASP A 98 9.25 -3.40 12.49
CA ASP A 98 8.22 -3.14 11.50
C ASP A 98 7.07 -2.28 12.06
N GLN A 99 6.83 -1.13 11.44
CA GLN A 99 5.70 -0.24 11.71
C GLN A 99 4.56 -0.37 10.66
N ASN A 100 4.60 -1.40 9.80
CA ASN A 100 3.60 -1.60 8.74
C ASN A 100 2.17 -1.61 9.29
N ARG A 101 1.26 -0.93 8.61
CA ARG A 101 -0.13 -0.76 9.01
C ARG A 101 -0.28 -0.09 10.38
N ARG A 102 0.64 0.74 10.86
CA ARG A 102 0.38 1.64 12.01
C ARG A 102 0.04 3.04 11.51
N MET A 103 -0.64 3.83 12.35
CA MET A 103 -0.85 5.25 12.02
C MET A 103 0.48 5.99 12.18
N ALA A 104 0.86 6.80 11.20
CA ALA A 104 2.17 7.47 11.16
C ALA A 104 2.44 8.26 12.45
N ARG A 105 1.42 9.00 12.94
CA ARG A 105 1.44 9.72 14.22
C ARG A 105 1.72 8.88 15.48
N ASN A 106 1.59 7.55 15.40
CA ASN A 106 1.81 6.62 16.52
C ASN A 106 3.11 5.81 16.33
N THR A 107 4.07 6.33 15.55
CA THR A 107 5.31 5.65 15.20
C THR A 107 6.48 6.63 15.23
N ASN A 108 7.69 6.12 15.02
CA ASN A 108 8.91 6.94 14.91
C ASN A 108 8.88 7.91 13.71
N TYR A 109 7.84 7.87 12.86
CA TYR A 109 7.62 8.80 11.76
C TYR A 109 6.64 9.93 12.11
N ALA A 110 6.23 10.09 13.38
CA ALA A 110 5.24 11.09 13.79
C ALA A 110 5.69 12.52 13.46
N ASP A 111 6.87 12.92 13.94
CA ASP A 111 7.41 14.28 13.73
C ASP A 111 7.54 14.60 12.24
N TRP A 112 8.10 13.67 11.46
CA TRP A 112 8.17 13.81 10.01
C TRP A 112 6.78 13.95 9.38
N TYR A 113 5.82 13.12 9.78
CA TYR A 113 4.47 13.15 9.21
C TYR A 113 3.73 14.46 9.52
N GLU A 114 3.97 15.07 10.68
CA GLU A 114 3.41 16.38 11.04
C GLU A 114 3.93 17.49 10.12
N THR A 115 5.21 17.44 9.72
CA THR A 115 5.77 18.45 8.77
C THR A 115 5.04 18.48 7.42
N LEU A 116 4.42 17.36 7.01
CA LEU A 116 3.64 17.28 5.76
C LEU A 116 2.31 18.03 5.83
N GLY A 117 1.73 18.19 7.02
CA GLY A 117 0.48 18.93 7.24
C GLY A 117 0.69 20.44 7.40
N SER A 118 1.92 20.85 7.69
CA SER A 118 2.30 22.26 7.87
C SER A 118 2.59 23.00 6.56
N THR A 119 2.47 22.33 5.40
CA THR A 119 2.57 22.98 4.09
C THR A 119 1.25 23.67 3.78
N THR A 120 1.12 24.91 4.28
CA THR A 120 0.06 25.87 3.92
C THR A 120 0.35 26.48 2.56
#